data_AF-A0A1G1YKJ2-F1
#
_entry.id   AF-A0A1G1YKJ2-F1
#
_cell.length_a   1.000
_cell.length_b   1.000
_cell.length_c   1.000
_cell.angle_alpha   90.00
_cell.angle_beta   90.00
_cell.angle_gamma   90.00
#
_symmetry.space_group_name_H-M   'P 1'
#
loop_
_entity.id
_entity.type
_entity.pdbx_description
1 polymer ?
#
loop_
_entity_poly.entity_id
_entity_poly.type
_entity_poly.pdbx_seq_one_letter_code
_entity_poly.pdbx_strand_id
1 'polypeptide(L)'
;MPHALTAWNRINRIQGKSGPPLDDRGVIEARGKAAIITELKLGPQLVIASGLPRSDDTARTIAMVLRIPWQTDERLQECCFGSLEGCFEAELVKRYSSETVRSWENYHNGTFRYDFRSMDGEDDAAVRSRHLSLWRDLATITEVPTIILVGHGRGLNTLLHALGLTPPLLKRGDVRVIPYAPPDA
;
A
#
# COMPACT_ATOMS: atom_id res chain seq x y z
N MET A 1 0.05 -5.11 -4.23
CA MET A 1 0.21 -5.91 -3.01
C MET A 1 0.72 -5.03 -1.86
N PRO A 2 0.41 -5.33 -0.59
CA PRO A 2 0.93 -4.58 0.55
C PRO A 2 2.38 -4.98 0.88
N HIS A 3 3.15 -4.04 1.44
CA HIS A 3 4.48 -4.28 2.00
C HIS A 3 4.48 -5.35 3.10
N ALA A 4 5.65 -5.89 3.40
CA ALA A 4 5.86 -6.89 4.44
C ALA A 4 5.96 -6.27 5.86
N LEU A 5 5.99 -7.12 6.88
CA LEU A 5 6.00 -6.72 8.29
C LEU A 5 7.12 -5.74 8.69
N THR A 6 6.76 -4.84 9.58
CA THR A 6 7.69 -3.95 10.29
C THR A 6 7.54 -4.14 11.80
N ALA A 7 8.49 -3.63 12.58
CA ALA A 7 8.41 -3.63 14.03
C ALA A 7 7.13 -2.92 14.56
N TRP A 8 6.68 -1.85 13.88
CA TRP A 8 5.49 -1.10 14.28
C TRP A 8 4.18 -1.86 14.01
N ASN A 9 4.13 -2.72 12.99
CA ASN A 9 2.95 -3.56 12.76
C ASN A 9 2.71 -4.54 13.92
N ARG A 10 3.76 -5.01 14.58
CA ARG A 10 3.64 -6.01 15.66
C ARG A 10 3.02 -5.44 16.93
N ILE A 11 3.19 -4.15 17.14
CA ILE A 11 2.74 -3.44 18.34
C ILE A 11 1.55 -2.52 18.04
N ASN A 12 0.95 -2.63 16.85
CA ASN A 12 -0.18 -1.81 16.38
C ASN A 12 0.09 -0.31 16.57
N ARG A 13 1.26 0.13 16.09
CA ARG A 13 1.67 1.53 16.06
C ARG A 13 1.41 2.11 14.67
N ILE A 14 0.71 3.24 14.63
CA ILE A 14 0.27 3.90 13.40
C ILE A 14 1.50 4.37 12.63
N GLN A 15 1.62 4.00 11.35
CA GLN A 15 2.80 4.32 10.54
C GLN A 15 2.57 5.51 9.61
N GLY A 16 1.52 5.46 8.78
CA GLY A 16 1.28 6.47 7.74
C GLY A 16 2.50 6.63 6.82
N LYS A 17 2.96 7.87 6.62
CA LYS A 17 4.20 8.13 5.86
C LYS A 17 5.46 7.91 6.70
N SER A 18 5.35 7.95 8.02
CA SER A 18 6.40 7.52 8.94
C SER A 18 6.49 5.99 9.03
N GLY A 19 7.45 5.52 9.81
CA GLY A 19 7.59 4.13 10.19
C GLY A 19 8.95 3.55 9.82
N PRO A 20 9.35 2.47 10.50
CA PRO A 20 10.65 1.86 10.29
C PRO A 20 10.69 1.08 8.96
N PRO A 21 11.90 0.70 8.51
CA PRO A 21 12.09 -0.34 7.49
C PRO A 21 11.51 -1.69 7.94
N LEU A 22 11.66 -2.70 7.08
CA LEU A 22 11.30 -4.08 7.46
C LEU A 22 12.12 -4.55 8.66
N ASP A 23 11.52 -5.43 9.47
CA ASP A 23 12.29 -6.24 10.42
C ASP A 23 12.70 -7.57 9.78
N ASP A 24 13.48 -8.40 10.49
CA ASP A 24 13.94 -9.70 9.99
C ASP A 24 12.79 -10.60 9.51
N ARG A 25 11.63 -10.52 10.17
CA ARG A 25 10.44 -11.27 9.77
C ARG A 25 9.81 -10.69 8.52
N GLY A 26 9.82 -9.36 8.38
CA GLY A 26 9.44 -8.64 7.17
C GLY A 26 10.26 -9.08 5.96
N VAL A 27 11.58 -9.24 6.12
CA VAL A 27 12.44 -9.75 5.03
C VAL A 27 12.05 -11.18 4.63
N ILE A 28 11.76 -12.05 5.60
CA ILE A 28 11.28 -13.42 5.34
C ILE A 28 9.93 -13.39 4.61
N GLU A 29 9.00 -12.55 5.06
CA GLU A 29 7.69 -12.39 4.41
C GLU A 29 7.83 -11.84 2.98
N ALA A 30 8.72 -10.88 2.75
CA ALA A 30 8.98 -10.34 1.42
C ALA A 30 9.53 -11.41 0.46
N ARG A 31 10.39 -12.32 0.94
CA ARG A 31 10.83 -13.49 0.16
C ARG A 31 9.68 -14.46 -0.14
N GLY A 32 8.82 -14.71 0.84
CA GLY A 32 7.61 -15.53 0.64
C GLY A 32 6.67 -14.94 -0.43
N LYS A 33 6.49 -13.62 -0.42
CA LYS A 33 5.75 -12.89 -1.48
C LYS A 33 6.38 -13.09 -2.86
N ALA A 34 7.71 -13.05 -2.96
CA ALA A 34 8.39 -13.30 -4.23
C ALA A 34 8.19 -14.75 -4.74
N ALA A 35 8.16 -15.73 -3.83
CA ALA A 35 7.86 -17.11 -4.18
C ALA A 35 6.43 -17.24 -4.74
N ILE A 36 5.42 -16.64 -4.08
CA ILE A 36 4.04 -16.62 -4.57
C ILE A 36 3.98 -16.03 -5.98
N ILE A 37 4.64 -14.89 -6.21
CA ILE A 37 4.66 -14.25 -7.54
C ILE A 37 5.28 -15.16 -8.61
N THR A 38 6.35 -15.88 -8.25
CA THR A 38 7.01 -16.85 -9.15
C THR A 38 6.05 -17.97 -9.54
N GLU A 39 5.28 -18.48 -8.59
CA GLU A 39 4.30 -19.56 -8.81
C GLU A 39 3.12 -19.13 -9.70
N LEU A 40 2.74 -17.85 -9.68
CA LEU A 40 1.68 -17.32 -10.54
C LEU A 40 2.05 -17.30 -12.04
N LYS A 41 3.33 -17.44 -12.39
CA LYS A 41 3.83 -17.49 -13.79
C LYS A 41 3.35 -16.33 -14.67
N LEU A 42 3.24 -15.13 -14.10
CA LEU A 42 2.75 -13.93 -14.80
C LEU A 42 3.83 -13.18 -15.60
N GLY A 43 5.10 -13.55 -15.46
CA GLY A 43 6.21 -12.87 -16.14
C GLY A 43 6.34 -11.36 -15.85
N PRO A 44 6.30 -10.92 -14.57
CA PRO A 44 6.50 -9.52 -14.24
C PRO A 44 7.89 -9.03 -14.67
N GLN A 45 7.98 -7.82 -15.22
CA GLN A 45 9.27 -7.24 -15.64
C GLN A 45 9.68 -6.00 -14.85
N LEU A 46 8.80 -5.50 -13.98
CA LEU A 46 9.06 -4.31 -13.17
C LEU A 46 8.36 -4.40 -11.82
N VAL A 47 9.05 -3.94 -10.77
CA VAL A 47 8.46 -3.68 -9.46
C VAL A 47 8.43 -2.17 -9.21
N ILE A 48 7.29 -1.64 -8.78
CA ILE A 48 7.14 -0.23 -8.38
C ILE A 48 6.75 -0.17 -6.91
N ALA A 49 7.55 0.53 -6.11
CA ALA A 49 7.35 0.74 -4.68
C ALA A 49 6.91 2.17 -4.37
N SER A 50 6.43 2.43 -3.15
CA SER A 50 6.07 3.79 -2.74
C SER A 50 7.24 4.69 -2.35
N GLY A 51 8.46 4.15 -2.29
CA GLY A 51 9.63 4.83 -1.75
C GLY A 51 9.65 4.98 -0.22
N LEU A 52 8.62 4.52 0.52
CA LEU A 52 8.73 4.42 1.99
C LEU A 52 9.59 3.20 2.34
N PRO A 53 10.47 3.28 3.36
CA PRO A 53 11.49 2.27 3.62
C PRO A 53 10.97 0.82 3.60
N ARG A 54 9.87 0.54 4.29
CA ARG A 54 9.23 -0.79 4.33
C ARG A 54 8.71 -1.28 2.98
N SER A 55 8.19 -0.38 2.15
CA SER A 55 7.69 -0.69 0.81
C SER A 55 8.86 -0.91 -0.15
N ASP A 56 9.89 -0.06 -0.09
CA ASP A 56 11.09 -0.19 -0.90
C ASP A 56 11.88 -1.46 -0.55
N ASP A 57 12.09 -1.77 0.72
CA ASP A 57 12.72 -3.02 1.16
C ASP A 57 11.97 -4.27 0.67
N THR A 58 10.63 -4.22 0.70
CA THR A 58 9.80 -5.30 0.18
C THR A 58 10.00 -5.45 -1.32
N ALA A 59 9.94 -4.33 -2.06
CA ALA A 59 10.10 -4.31 -3.52
C ALA A 59 11.49 -4.77 -3.95
N ARG A 60 12.54 -4.25 -3.31
CA ARG A 60 13.94 -4.64 -3.52
C ARG A 60 14.13 -6.14 -3.29
N THR A 61 13.56 -6.67 -2.21
CA THR A 61 13.63 -8.13 -1.93
C THR A 61 12.98 -8.93 -3.05
N ILE A 62 11.78 -8.55 -3.50
CA ILE A 62 11.07 -9.23 -4.59
C ILE A 62 11.85 -9.13 -5.90
N ALA A 63 12.33 -7.93 -6.25
CA ALA A 63 13.09 -7.66 -7.47
C ALA A 63 14.38 -8.47 -7.54
N MET A 64 15.11 -8.62 -6.42
CA MET A 64 16.30 -9.46 -6.35
C MET A 64 16.00 -10.95 -6.59
N VAL A 65 14.90 -11.47 -6.03
CA VAL A 65 14.50 -12.87 -6.25
C VAL A 65 14.11 -13.10 -7.71
N LEU A 66 13.32 -12.19 -8.28
CA LEU A 66 12.81 -12.30 -9.65
C LEU A 66 13.84 -11.87 -10.72
N ARG A 67 14.93 -11.22 -10.31
CA ARG A 67 15.98 -10.67 -11.20
C ARG A 67 15.45 -9.65 -12.20
N ILE A 68 14.60 -8.75 -11.73
CA ILE A 68 13.99 -7.67 -12.53
C ILE A 68 14.28 -6.31 -11.89
N PRO A 69 14.21 -5.19 -12.65
CA PRO A 69 14.37 -3.87 -12.07
C PRO A 69 13.25 -3.52 -11.07
N TRP A 70 13.57 -2.63 -10.13
CA TRP A 70 12.58 -1.93 -9.33
C TRP A 70 12.79 -0.42 -9.39
N GLN A 71 11.72 0.32 -9.17
CA GLN A 71 11.74 1.78 -9.03
C GLN A 71 10.73 2.22 -7.97
N THR A 72 10.76 3.51 -7.64
CA THR A 72 9.85 4.12 -6.67
C THR A 72 8.94 5.13 -7.35
N ASP A 73 7.68 5.16 -6.93
CA ASP A 73 6.71 6.21 -7.27
C ASP A 73 5.97 6.63 -5.99
N GLU A 74 6.16 7.88 -5.58
CA GLU A 74 5.60 8.41 -4.34
C GLU A 74 4.07 8.42 -4.32
N ARG A 75 3.41 8.33 -5.48
CA ARG A 75 1.95 8.27 -5.53
C ARG A 75 1.44 7.02 -4.82
N LEU A 76 2.20 5.93 -4.75
CA LEU A 76 1.86 4.72 -3.99
C LEU A 76 1.94 4.87 -2.47
N GLN A 77 2.38 6.01 -1.93
CA GLN A 77 2.55 6.16 -0.48
C GLN A 77 1.24 5.99 0.29
N GLU A 78 1.38 5.57 1.55
CA GLU A 78 0.25 5.44 2.46
C GLU A 78 -0.38 6.81 2.77
N CYS A 79 -1.61 6.81 3.26
CA CYS A 79 -2.20 7.99 3.88
C CYS A 79 -1.27 8.58 4.94
N CYS A 80 -1.03 9.88 4.89
CA CYS A 80 -0.41 10.62 6.00
C CYS A 80 -1.42 10.73 7.14
N PHE A 81 -1.04 10.31 8.35
CA PHE A 81 -1.88 10.50 9.54
C PHE A 81 -1.40 11.65 10.43
N GLY A 82 -0.35 12.37 9.99
CA GLY A 82 0.26 13.48 10.71
C GLY A 82 0.57 13.14 12.17
N SER A 83 0.00 13.91 13.09
CA SER A 83 0.20 13.79 14.54
C SER A 83 -0.23 12.43 15.15
N LEU A 84 -0.98 11.60 14.41
CA LEU A 84 -1.30 10.23 14.86
C LEU A 84 -0.16 9.24 14.60
N GLU A 85 0.77 9.54 13.70
CA GLU A 85 1.88 8.65 13.37
C GLU A 85 2.77 8.42 14.60
N GLY A 86 3.06 7.15 14.89
CA GLY A 86 3.76 6.76 16.11
C GLY A 86 2.89 6.66 17.35
N CYS A 87 1.57 6.90 17.29
CA CYS A 87 0.67 6.54 18.38
C CYS A 87 0.32 5.05 18.34
N PHE A 88 0.01 4.48 19.50
CA PHE A 88 -0.62 3.16 19.55
C PHE A 88 -2.09 3.28 19.17
N GLU A 89 -2.58 2.38 18.32
CA GLU A 89 -4.00 2.39 17.91
C GLU A 89 -4.95 2.32 19.11
N ALA A 90 -4.58 1.57 20.15
CA ALA A 90 -5.36 1.44 21.38
C ALA A 90 -5.52 2.75 22.18
N GLU A 91 -4.69 3.76 21.90
CA GLU A 91 -4.78 5.06 22.57
C GLU A 91 -5.74 6.02 21.87
N LEU A 92 -6.18 5.72 20.64
CA LEU A 92 -6.93 6.65 19.81
C LEU A 92 -8.21 7.16 20.52
N VAL A 93 -9.01 6.21 21.02
CA VAL A 93 -10.28 6.49 21.70
C VAL A 93 -10.10 7.29 23.00
N LYS A 94 -8.91 7.23 23.61
CA LYS A 94 -8.63 7.89 24.89
C LYS A 94 -8.07 9.30 24.70
N ARG A 95 -7.36 9.55 23.59
CA ARG A 95 -6.53 10.76 23.40
C ARG A 95 -7.06 11.73 22.35
N TYR A 96 -7.93 11.27 21.44
CA TYR A 96 -8.36 12.09 20.30
C TYR A 96 -9.87 12.22 20.23
N SER A 97 -10.33 13.14 19.38
CA SER A 97 -11.75 13.44 19.21
C SER A 97 -12.51 12.26 18.61
N SER A 98 -13.82 12.22 18.85
CA SER A 98 -14.70 11.20 18.25
C SER A 98 -14.72 11.25 16.72
N GLU A 99 -14.44 12.41 16.12
CA GLU A 99 -14.28 12.57 14.68
C GLU A 99 -13.00 11.87 14.18
N THR A 100 -11.86 12.06 14.85
CA THR A 100 -10.61 11.38 14.51
C THR A 100 -10.75 9.86 14.63
N VAL A 101 -11.40 9.39 15.70
CA VAL A 101 -11.70 7.96 15.89
C VAL A 101 -12.58 7.43 14.76
N ARG A 102 -13.63 8.16 14.37
CA ARG A 102 -14.50 7.78 13.25
C ARG A 102 -13.77 7.75 11.91
N SER A 103 -12.89 8.72 11.64
CA SER A 103 -12.02 8.69 10.45
C SER A 103 -11.13 7.45 10.46
N TRP A 104 -10.56 7.07 11.62
CA TRP A 104 -9.78 5.84 11.76
C TRP A 104 -10.59 4.56 11.51
N GLU A 105 -11.81 4.49 12.02
CA GLU A 105 -12.72 3.37 11.77
C GLU A 105 -13.10 3.29 10.29
N ASN A 106 -13.39 4.42 9.65
CA ASN A 106 -13.71 4.49 8.22
C ASN A 106 -12.53 4.14 7.31
N TYR A 107 -11.32 4.45 7.74
CA TYR A 107 -10.10 4.02 7.07
C TYR A 107 -9.94 2.49 7.09
N HIS A 108 -10.42 1.83 8.14
CA HIS A 108 -10.36 0.38 8.29
C HIS A 108 -11.57 -0.37 7.73
N ASN A 109 -12.72 0.28 7.68
CA ASN A 109 -13.95 -0.29 7.14
C ASN A 109 -14.02 -0.11 5.61
N GLY A 110 -14.87 -0.88 4.95
CA GLY A 110 -14.98 -0.91 3.49
C GLY A 110 -15.50 0.38 2.84
N THR A 111 -15.75 1.46 3.60
CA THR A 111 -16.21 2.74 3.05
C THR A 111 -15.06 3.60 2.53
N PHE A 112 -13.88 3.53 3.15
CA PHE A 112 -12.71 4.35 2.80
C PHE A 112 -13.01 5.85 2.70
N ARG A 113 -13.88 6.35 3.60
CA ARG A 113 -14.24 7.78 3.73
C ARG A 113 -13.66 8.36 5.02
N TYR A 114 -12.50 8.99 4.93
CA TYR A 114 -11.72 9.42 6.10
C TYR A 114 -11.09 10.78 5.87
N ASP A 115 -10.96 11.55 6.95
CA ASP A 115 -10.30 12.86 6.95
C ASP A 115 -9.41 12.97 8.19
N PHE A 116 -8.10 13.07 7.96
CA PHE A 116 -7.10 13.27 9.01
C PHE A 116 -6.46 14.66 8.96
N ARG A 117 -7.00 15.61 8.21
CA ARG A 117 -6.43 16.96 8.09
C ARG A 117 -6.42 17.72 9.42
N SER A 118 -7.36 17.42 10.32
CA SER A 118 -7.35 17.93 11.70
C SER A 118 -6.17 17.43 12.54
N MET A 119 -5.45 16.42 12.04
CA MET A 119 -4.25 15.85 12.64
C MET A 119 -3.00 16.11 11.78
N ASP A 120 -3.02 17.11 10.89
CA ASP A 120 -1.94 17.38 9.92
C ASP A 120 -1.72 16.26 8.89
N GLY A 121 -2.75 15.42 8.69
CA GLY A 121 -2.75 14.30 7.75
C GLY A 121 -3.44 14.58 6.41
N GLU A 122 -3.75 13.51 5.70
CA GLU A 122 -4.46 13.52 4.42
C GLU A 122 -5.91 13.03 4.56
N ASP A 123 -6.76 13.40 3.61
CA ASP A 123 -8.09 12.82 3.45
C ASP A 123 -8.11 11.72 2.37
N ASP A 124 -9.22 10.99 2.27
CA ASP A 124 -9.37 9.93 1.27
C ASP A 124 -9.32 10.44 -0.17
N ALA A 125 -9.71 11.70 -0.41
CA ALA A 125 -9.69 12.30 -1.73
C ALA A 125 -8.27 12.52 -2.26
N ALA A 126 -7.36 13.02 -1.42
CA ALA A 126 -5.95 13.17 -1.77
C ALA A 126 -5.29 11.81 -2.09
N VAL A 127 -5.54 10.80 -1.24
CA VAL A 127 -5.02 9.43 -1.44
C VAL A 127 -5.55 8.82 -2.73
N ARG A 128 -6.87 8.88 -2.94
CA ARG A 128 -7.52 8.38 -4.16
C ARG A 128 -6.99 9.07 -5.41
N SER A 129 -6.86 10.40 -5.39
CA SER A 129 -6.41 11.18 -6.55
C SER A 129 -5.03 10.76 -7.03
N ARG A 130 -4.04 10.66 -6.11
CA ARG A 130 -2.68 10.25 -6.48
C ARG A 130 -2.60 8.81 -6.97
N HIS A 131 -3.33 7.88 -6.34
CA HIS A 131 -3.34 6.49 -6.79
C HIS A 131 -3.99 6.33 -8.16
N LEU A 132 -5.08 7.05 -8.43
CA LEU A 132 -5.72 7.04 -9.75
C LEU A 132 -4.85 7.70 -10.83
N SER A 133 -4.08 8.74 -10.49
CA SER A 133 -3.09 9.31 -11.41
C SER A 133 -2.05 8.27 -11.81
N LEU A 134 -1.45 7.56 -10.84
CA LEU A 134 -0.52 6.47 -11.14
C LEU A 134 -1.18 5.38 -11.97
N TRP A 135 -2.39 4.95 -11.59
CA TRP A 135 -3.12 3.92 -12.31
C TRP A 135 -3.30 4.26 -13.79
N ARG A 136 -3.66 5.51 -14.11
CA ARG A 136 -3.81 6.00 -15.48
C ARG A 136 -2.48 6.02 -16.25
N ASP A 137 -1.39 6.39 -15.59
CA ASP A 137 -0.08 6.40 -16.25
C ASP A 137 0.40 4.97 -16.56
N LEU A 138 0.28 4.06 -15.60
CA LEU A 138 0.65 2.65 -15.79
C LEU A 138 -0.19 1.97 -16.88
N ALA A 139 -1.45 2.41 -17.02
CA ALA A 139 -2.36 2.01 -18.07
C ALA A 139 -1.84 2.32 -19.49
N THR A 140 -0.94 3.29 -19.63
CA THR A 140 -0.34 3.62 -20.94
C THR A 140 0.90 2.79 -21.27
N ILE A 141 1.39 1.98 -20.32
CA ILE A 141 2.58 1.14 -20.54
C ILE A 141 2.17 -0.16 -21.24
N THR A 142 2.48 -0.27 -22.53
CA THR A 142 2.16 -1.45 -23.35
C THR A 142 3.32 -2.46 -23.42
N GLU A 143 4.56 -2.00 -23.27
CA GLU A 143 5.77 -2.84 -23.41
C GLU A 143 6.04 -3.74 -22.19
N VAL A 144 5.43 -3.42 -21.04
CA VAL A 144 5.59 -4.18 -19.80
C VAL A 144 4.26 -4.86 -19.46
N PRO A 145 4.07 -6.14 -19.84
CA PRO A 145 2.77 -6.81 -19.73
C PRO A 145 2.33 -7.06 -18.29
N THR A 146 3.27 -7.03 -17.33
CA THR A 146 2.95 -7.21 -15.92
C THR A 146 3.89 -6.39 -15.03
N ILE A 147 3.30 -5.54 -14.20
CA ILE A 147 3.98 -4.67 -13.25
C ILE A 147 3.52 -5.05 -11.83
N ILE A 148 4.47 -5.21 -10.91
CA ILE A 148 4.17 -5.46 -9.50
C ILE A 148 4.11 -4.12 -8.77
N LEU A 149 2.96 -3.80 -8.18
CA LEU A 149 2.83 -2.62 -7.30
C LEU A 149 2.98 -3.04 -5.85
N VAL A 150 3.99 -2.52 -5.15
CA VAL A 150 4.22 -2.71 -3.72
C VAL A 150 3.86 -1.42 -2.98
N GLY A 151 2.66 -1.40 -2.39
CA GLY A 151 2.15 -0.25 -1.68
C GLY A 151 1.80 -0.59 -0.23
N HIS A 152 0.77 0.07 0.26
CA HIS A 152 0.28 -0.09 1.63
C HIS A 152 -1.14 -0.60 1.61
N GLY A 153 -1.49 -1.48 2.55
CA GLY A 153 -2.73 -2.25 2.46
C GLY A 153 -3.95 -1.35 2.29
N ARG A 154 -4.08 -0.32 3.12
CA ARG A 154 -5.26 0.54 3.14
C ARG A 154 -5.26 1.60 2.04
N GLY A 155 -4.10 2.19 1.73
CA GLY A 155 -3.93 3.00 0.52
C GLY A 155 -4.35 2.25 -0.75
N LEU A 156 -3.85 1.03 -0.96
CA LEU A 156 -4.25 0.21 -2.11
C LEU A 156 -5.73 -0.15 -2.10
N ASN A 157 -6.33 -0.42 -0.94
CA ASN A 157 -7.78 -0.64 -0.88
C ASN A 157 -8.59 0.62 -1.21
N THR A 158 -8.08 1.83 -0.92
CA THR A 158 -8.70 3.09 -1.36
C THR A 158 -8.73 3.18 -2.90
N LEU A 159 -7.63 2.82 -3.57
CA LEU A 159 -7.59 2.70 -5.04
C LEU A 159 -8.58 1.65 -5.55
N LEU A 160 -8.55 0.43 -5.00
CA LEU A 160 -9.45 -0.65 -5.42
C LEU A 160 -10.92 -0.27 -5.27
N HIS A 161 -11.25 0.43 -4.18
CA HIS A 161 -12.60 0.94 -3.97
C HIS A 161 -13.00 1.96 -5.05
N ALA A 162 -12.11 2.90 -5.38
CA ALA A 162 -12.35 3.89 -6.43
C ALA A 162 -12.51 3.26 -7.83
N LEU A 163 -11.89 2.10 -8.07
CA LEU A 163 -12.02 1.33 -9.31
C LEU A 163 -13.25 0.40 -9.32
N GLY A 164 -14.06 0.38 -8.25
CA GLY A 164 -15.20 -0.54 -8.13
C GLY A 164 -14.81 -2.01 -7.88
N LEU A 165 -13.57 -2.26 -7.44
CA LEU A 165 -12.99 -3.59 -7.26
C LEU A 165 -13.09 -4.13 -5.81
N THR A 166 -14.08 -3.70 -5.02
CA THR A 166 -14.33 -4.14 -3.62
C THR A 166 -15.54 -5.08 -3.53
N PRO A 167 -15.59 -6.14 -2.67
CA PRO A 167 -14.58 -6.92 -1.90
C PRO A 167 -14.06 -8.19 -2.65
N PRO A 168 -13.06 -8.95 -2.13
CA PRO A 168 -12.45 -8.88 -0.79
C PRO A 168 -11.38 -7.79 -0.62
N LEU A 169 -11.20 -7.31 0.62
CA LEU A 169 -10.15 -6.35 0.97
C LEU A 169 -8.77 -7.01 0.87
N LEU A 170 -7.82 -6.27 0.29
CA LEU A 170 -6.41 -6.65 0.21
C LEU A 170 -5.77 -6.57 1.59
N LYS A 171 -5.37 -7.71 2.16
CA LYS A 171 -4.69 -7.82 3.45
C LYS A 171 -3.19 -8.00 3.28
N ARG A 172 -2.42 -7.80 4.35
CA ARG A 172 -0.99 -8.15 4.38
C ARG A 172 -0.85 -9.65 4.06
N GLY A 173 0.21 -10.01 3.34
CA GLY A 173 0.35 -11.34 2.72
C GLY A 173 -0.30 -11.48 1.33
N ASP A 174 -1.41 -10.81 1.07
CA ASP A 174 -2.15 -11.02 -0.17
C ASP A 174 -1.42 -10.50 -1.43
N VAL A 175 -1.63 -11.23 -2.52
CA VAL A 175 -1.31 -10.81 -3.89
C VAL A 175 -2.62 -10.73 -4.65
N ARG A 176 -2.88 -9.60 -5.32
CA ARG A 176 -4.05 -9.43 -6.17
C ARG A 176 -3.60 -9.09 -7.57
N VAL A 177 -4.02 -9.91 -8.52
CA VAL A 177 -3.80 -9.71 -9.96
C VAL A 177 -5.02 -8.99 -10.49
N ILE A 178 -4.79 -7.92 -11.25
CA ILE A 178 -5.86 -7.13 -11.87
C ILE A 178 -5.55 -7.13 -13.36
N PRO A 179 -6.34 -7.85 -14.18
CA PRO A 179 -6.28 -7.72 -15.62
C PRO A 179 -6.57 -6.28 -16.00
N TYR A 180 -5.80 -5.75 -16.94
CA TYR A 180 -6.00 -4.42 -17.47
C TYR A 180 -5.87 -4.50 -18.99
N ALA A 181 -6.77 -3.83 -19.70
CA ALA A 181 -6.70 -3.65 -21.15
C ALA A 181 -6.28 -2.20 -21.42
N PRO A 182 -5.17 -1.97 -22.16
CA PRO A 182 -4.87 -0.66 -22.71
C PRO A 182 -6.12 -0.09 -23.41
N PRO A 183 -6.39 1.23 -23.34
CA PRO A 183 -7.56 1.83 -23.98
C PRO A 183 -7.65 1.54 -25.49
N ASP A 184 -6.53 1.15 -26.12
CA ASP A 184 -6.40 0.88 -27.56
C ASP A 184 -5.95 -0.56 -27.91
N ALA A 185 -6.12 -1.55 -27.00
CA ALA A 185 -5.78 -2.97 -27.23
C ALA A 185 -6.96 -3.82 -27.73
#